data_AF-A0A554LFI2-F1
#
_entry.id   AF-A0A554LFI2-F1
#
_cell.length_a   1.000
_cell.length_b   1.000
_cell.length_c   1.000
_cell.angle_alpha   90.00
_cell.angle_beta   90.00
_cell.angle_gamma   90.00
#
_symmetry.space_group_name_H-M   'P 1'
#
loop_
_entity.id
_entity.type
_entity.pdbx_description
1 polymer ?
#
loop_
_entity_poly.entity_id
_entity_poly.type
_entity_poly.pdbx_seq_one_letter_code
_entity_poly.pdbx_strand_id
1 'polypeptide(L)'
;ENLSEKDLIKILEEGKFYEDELENLARAMEKKGLKGQILKVDDSQDETSKQAVEYINYHKKISEKGSTDDKEIEKAKKILLNNKSSLEKKKKSILVLAHTGRVDCLRALEKYAKKPDPELSVWAETAVGECKLFLKSELLDKPMVEIGKISNK
;
A
#
# COMPACT_ATOMS: atom_id res chain seq x y z
N GLU A 1 -7.01 17.03 -21.38
CA GLU A 1 -8.24 17.56 -20.74
C GLU A 1 -8.48 16.80 -19.44
N ASN A 2 -9.17 17.37 -18.45
CA ASN A 2 -9.53 16.62 -17.23
C ASN A 2 -10.68 15.67 -17.59
N LEU A 3 -10.52 14.36 -17.35
CA LEU A 3 -11.60 13.37 -17.50
C LEU A 3 -12.82 13.75 -16.65
N SER A 4 -14.03 13.55 -17.19
CA SER A 4 -15.26 13.75 -16.42
C SER A 4 -15.45 12.62 -15.39
N GLU A 5 -16.29 12.85 -14.38
CA GLU A 5 -16.63 11.83 -13.39
C GLU A 5 -17.23 10.57 -14.04
N LYS A 6 -18.01 10.74 -15.12
CA LYS A 6 -18.56 9.63 -15.89
C LYS A 6 -17.48 8.82 -16.61
N ASP A 7 -16.45 9.50 -17.12
CA ASP A 7 -15.34 8.83 -17.78
C ASP A 7 -14.53 8.02 -16.77
N LEU A 8 -14.26 8.57 -15.57
CA LEU A 8 -13.57 7.86 -14.50
C LEU A 8 -14.32 6.60 -14.05
N ILE A 9 -15.65 6.69 -13.88
CA ILE A 9 -16.48 5.53 -13.52
C ILE A 9 -16.41 4.45 -14.61
N LYS A 10 -16.54 4.85 -15.88
CA LYS A 10 -16.49 3.92 -17.00
C LYS A 10 -15.14 3.20 -17.09
N ILE A 11 -14.03 3.91 -16.91
CA ILE A 11 -12.68 3.32 -16.91
C ILE A 11 -12.54 2.33 -15.73
N LEU A 12 -13.04 2.68 -14.55
CA LEU A 12 -13.05 1.78 -13.38
C LEU A 12 -13.86 0.50 -13.65
N GLU A 13 -14.97 0.59 -14.38
CA GLU A 13 -15.82 -0.55 -14.75
C GLU A 13 -15.18 -1.44 -15.85
N GLU A 14 -14.51 -0.84 -16.83
CA GLU A 14 -13.88 -1.55 -17.95
C GLU A 14 -12.59 -2.28 -17.54
N GLY A 15 -11.93 -1.82 -16.46
CA GLY A 15 -10.75 -2.48 -15.88
C GLY A 15 -9.50 -2.44 -16.75
N LYS A 16 -9.51 -1.65 -17.83
CA LYS A 16 -8.37 -1.41 -18.73
C LYS A 16 -7.99 0.05 -18.60
N PHE A 17 -6.75 0.31 -18.21
CA PHE A 17 -6.25 1.66 -18.02
C PHE A 17 -5.05 1.90 -18.93
N TYR A 18 -5.10 2.96 -19.71
CA TYR A 18 -3.93 3.56 -20.32
C TYR A 18 -3.15 4.39 -19.27
N GLU A 19 -1.88 4.69 -19.55
CA GLU A 19 -1.00 5.32 -18.57
C GLU A 19 -1.44 6.74 -18.19
N ASP A 20 -1.94 7.51 -19.17
CA ASP A 20 -2.53 8.83 -18.98
C ASP A 20 -3.86 8.79 -18.20
N GLU A 21 -4.64 7.73 -18.34
CA GLU A 21 -5.86 7.52 -17.55
C GLU A 21 -5.57 7.27 -16.07
N LEU A 22 -4.51 6.53 -15.75
CA LEU A 22 -4.06 6.33 -14.36
C LEU A 22 -3.60 7.64 -13.72
N GLU A 23 -2.88 8.49 -14.47
CA GLU A 23 -2.49 9.81 -13.99
C GLU A 23 -3.71 10.70 -13.71
N ASN A 24 -4.69 10.67 -14.61
CA ASN A 24 -5.93 11.41 -14.42
C ASN A 24 -6.73 10.91 -13.21
N LEU A 25 -6.79 9.59 -13.00
CA LEU A 25 -7.40 8.99 -11.82
C LEU A 25 -6.67 9.42 -10.53
N ALA A 26 -5.34 9.36 -10.51
CA ALA A 26 -4.55 9.79 -9.37
C ALA A 26 -4.81 11.26 -9.01
N ARG A 27 -4.81 12.15 -10.01
CA ARG A 27 -5.15 13.59 -9.81
C ARG A 27 -6.57 13.79 -9.31
N ALA A 28 -7.53 13.00 -9.80
CA ALA A 28 -8.92 13.07 -9.35
C ALA A 28 -9.05 12.63 -7.89
N MET A 29 -8.36 11.55 -7.49
CA MET A 29 -8.29 11.08 -6.11
C MET A 29 -7.69 12.15 -5.18
N GLU A 30 -6.56 12.75 -5.55
CA GLU A 30 -5.93 13.83 -4.76
C GLU A 30 -6.88 15.03 -4.58
N LYS A 31 -7.55 15.48 -5.65
CA LYS A 31 -8.55 16.57 -5.61
C LYS A 31 -9.73 16.26 -4.68
N LYS A 32 -10.04 14.98 -4.47
CA LYS A 32 -11.11 14.52 -3.56
C LYS A 32 -10.61 14.34 -2.11
N GLY A 33 -9.36 14.69 -1.81
CA GLY A 33 -8.80 14.52 -0.47
C GLY A 33 -8.25 13.12 -0.20
N LEU A 34 -8.20 12.24 -1.21
CA LEU A 34 -7.74 10.87 -1.06
C LEU A 34 -6.22 10.80 -1.18
N LYS A 35 -5.62 10.02 -0.30
CA LYS A 35 -4.22 9.59 -0.36
C LYS A 35 -4.17 8.08 -0.53
N GLY A 36 -3.24 7.58 -1.32
CA GLY A 36 -3.23 6.15 -1.64
C GLY A 36 -2.25 5.78 -2.75
N GLN A 37 -2.02 4.49 -2.94
CA GLN A 37 -1.18 4.00 -4.01
C GLN A 37 -2.03 3.27 -5.05
N ILE A 38 -1.74 3.51 -6.33
CA ILE A 38 -2.26 2.71 -7.44
C ILE A 38 -1.16 1.74 -7.86
N LEU A 39 -1.40 0.43 -7.75
CA LEU A 39 -0.40 -0.60 -8.08
C LEU A 39 -0.77 -1.30 -9.40
N LYS A 40 0.10 -1.16 -10.40
CA LYS A 40 0.10 -1.98 -11.61
C LYS A 40 0.80 -3.29 -11.30
N VAL A 41 0.09 -4.42 -11.38
CA VAL A 41 0.66 -5.76 -11.18
C VAL A 41 0.57 -6.50 -12.49
N ASP A 42 1.68 -7.11 -12.92
CA ASP A 42 1.67 -7.94 -14.13
C ASP A 42 0.75 -9.16 -13.93
N ASP A 43 -0.01 -9.53 -14.97
CA ASP A 43 -0.88 -10.72 -14.97
C ASP A 43 -0.07 -12.01 -15.20
N SER A 44 1.03 -12.14 -14.48
CA SER A 44 1.86 -13.33 -14.42
C SER A 44 1.45 -14.20 -13.23
N GLN A 45 1.50 -15.52 -13.39
CA GLN A 45 1.27 -16.47 -12.31
C GLN A 45 2.53 -16.71 -11.45
N ASP A 46 3.48 -15.77 -11.45
CA ASP A 46 4.69 -15.84 -10.63
C ASP A 46 4.45 -15.43 -9.18
N GLU A 47 5.39 -15.77 -8.30
CA GLU A 47 5.26 -15.52 -6.86
C GLU A 47 5.25 -14.02 -6.52
N THR A 48 5.95 -13.18 -7.29
CA THR A 48 5.96 -11.72 -7.11
C THR A 48 4.55 -11.15 -7.32
N SER A 49 3.91 -11.53 -8.41
CA SER A 49 2.56 -11.11 -8.79
C SER A 49 1.51 -11.63 -7.81
N LYS A 50 1.65 -12.89 -7.38
CA LYS A 50 0.77 -13.48 -6.34
C LYS A 50 0.88 -12.73 -5.02
N GLN A 51 2.09 -12.45 -4.55
CA GLN A 51 2.29 -11.70 -3.31
C GLN A 51 1.70 -10.29 -3.40
N ALA A 52 1.88 -9.60 -4.53
CA ALA A 52 1.32 -8.27 -4.77
C ALA A 52 -0.22 -8.28 -4.75
N VAL A 53 -0.84 -9.21 -5.47
CA VAL A 53 -2.31 -9.38 -5.48
C VAL A 53 -2.82 -9.76 -4.09
N GLU A 54 -2.07 -10.58 -3.35
CA GLU A 54 -2.42 -10.93 -1.98
C GLU A 54 -2.40 -9.71 -1.05
N TYR A 55 -1.35 -8.88 -1.13
CA TYR A 55 -1.23 -7.63 -0.38
C TYR A 55 -2.44 -6.72 -0.63
N ILE A 56 -2.77 -6.50 -1.90
CA ILE A 56 -3.91 -5.67 -2.33
C ILE A 56 -5.23 -6.23 -1.78
N ASN A 57 -5.46 -7.54 -1.93
CA ASN A 57 -6.70 -8.15 -1.44
C ASN A 57 -6.79 -8.19 0.09
N TYR A 58 -5.65 -8.17 0.80
CA TYR A 58 -5.64 -8.13 2.25
C TYR A 58 -6.16 -6.79 2.80
N HIS A 59 -6.01 -5.69 2.05
CA HIS A 59 -6.59 -4.40 2.42
C HIS A 59 -8.11 -4.48 2.61
N LYS A 60 -8.80 -5.28 1.80
CA LYS A 60 -10.25 -5.51 1.91
C LYS A 60 -10.65 -6.23 3.21
N LYS A 61 -9.72 -6.97 3.83
CA LYS A 61 -9.96 -7.74 5.07
C LYS A 61 -9.76 -6.90 6.32
N ILE A 62 -8.98 -5.83 6.23
CA ILE A 62 -8.80 -4.91 7.34
C ILE A 62 -9.95 -3.92 7.25
N SER A 63 -10.94 -4.08 8.14
CA SER A 63 -12.06 -3.14 8.28
C SER A 63 -11.53 -1.71 8.34
N GLU A 64 -12.29 -0.74 7.81
CA GLU A 64 -12.14 0.72 7.97
C GLU A 64 -12.22 1.17 9.43
N LYS A 65 -11.54 0.48 10.34
CA LYS A 65 -11.30 0.99 11.68
C LYS A 65 -10.52 2.27 11.50
N GLY A 66 -10.97 3.33 12.17
CA GLY A 66 -10.32 4.63 12.18
C GLY A 66 -8.87 4.55 12.65
N SER A 67 -8.26 5.71 12.91
CA SER A 67 -6.85 5.83 13.26
C SER A 67 -6.35 4.71 14.19
N THR A 68 -5.36 3.94 13.74
CA THR A 68 -4.67 2.94 14.55
C THR A 68 -4.07 3.63 15.79
N ASP A 69 -4.43 3.16 16.98
CA ASP A 69 -3.90 3.73 18.22
C ASP A 69 -2.42 3.33 18.45
N ASP A 70 -1.73 4.08 19.31
CA ASP A 70 -0.32 3.84 19.63
C ASP A 70 -0.05 2.43 20.18
N LYS A 71 -1.00 1.83 20.90
CA LYS A 71 -0.81 0.49 21.47
C LYS A 71 -0.83 -0.57 20.38
N GLU A 72 -1.71 -0.41 19.40
CA GLU A 72 -1.80 -1.29 18.23
C GLU A 72 -0.54 -1.14 17.36
N ILE A 73 -0.04 0.08 17.16
CA ILE A 73 1.23 0.35 16.47
C ILE A 73 2.40 -0.35 17.17
N GLU A 74 2.56 -0.16 18.49
CA GLU A 74 3.64 -0.79 19.25
C GLU A 74 3.57 -2.32 19.20
N LYS A 75 2.35 -2.88 19.26
CA LYS A 75 2.12 -4.31 19.14
C LYS A 75 2.49 -4.82 17.74
N ALA A 76 2.10 -4.11 16.69
CA ALA A 76 2.43 -4.45 15.31
C ALA A 76 3.95 -4.45 15.07
N LYS A 77 4.67 -3.44 15.56
CA LYS A 77 6.15 -3.38 15.49
C LYS A 77 6.80 -4.59 16.17
N LYS A 78 6.34 -4.96 17.37
CA LYS A 78 6.85 -6.13 18.11
C LYS A 78 6.58 -7.44 17.38
N ILE A 79 5.39 -7.60 16.80
CA ILE A 79 5.02 -8.80 16.06
C ILE A 79 5.86 -8.93 14.79
N LEU A 80 5.98 -7.86 14.02
CA LEU A 80 6.69 -7.85 12.74
C LEU A 80 8.16 -8.23 12.90
N LEU A 81 8.83 -7.68 13.92
CA LEU A 81 10.26 -7.89 14.16
C LEU A 81 10.57 -9.16 14.97
N ASN A 82 9.56 -9.92 15.40
CA ASN A 82 9.73 -11.18 16.09
C ASN A 82 9.73 -12.35 15.10
N ASN A 83 10.85 -13.08 15.05
CA ASN A 83 11.04 -14.23 14.17
C ASN A 83 10.13 -15.42 14.49
N LYS A 84 9.55 -15.49 15.70
CA LYS A 84 8.60 -16.54 16.11
C LYS A 84 7.14 -16.21 15.77
N SER A 85 6.84 -15.00 15.28
CA SER A 85 5.49 -14.65 14.85
C SER A 85 5.12 -15.40 13.58
N SER A 86 3.87 -15.85 13.48
CA SER A 86 3.35 -16.45 12.25
C SER A 86 3.25 -15.43 11.11
N LEU A 87 3.33 -15.91 9.86
CA LEU A 87 3.19 -15.08 8.66
C LEU A 87 1.90 -14.25 8.69
N GLU A 88 0.76 -14.84 9.07
CA GLU A 88 -0.52 -14.13 9.13
C GLU A 88 -0.49 -12.94 10.12
N LYS A 89 0.16 -13.10 11.28
CA LYS A 89 0.31 -11.99 12.24
C LYS A 89 1.22 -10.90 11.68
N LYS A 90 2.26 -11.28 10.92
CA LYS A 90 3.15 -10.34 10.24
C LYS A 90 2.40 -9.58 9.13
N LYS A 91 1.62 -10.25 8.28
CA LYS A 91 0.75 -9.64 7.25
C LYS A 91 -0.12 -8.53 7.81
N LYS A 92 -0.86 -8.82 8.87
CA LYS A 92 -1.67 -7.80 9.57
C LYS A 92 -0.82 -6.64 10.11
N SER A 93 0.34 -6.96 10.70
CA SER A 93 1.23 -5.93 11.27
C SER A 93 1.84 -5.04 10.19
N ILE A 94 2.18 -5.58 9.03
CA ILE A 94 2.69 -4.83 7.88
C ILE A 94 1.67 -3.76 7.47
N LEU A 95 0.41 -4.16 7.26
CA LEU A 95 -0.65 -3.24 6.82
C LEU A 95 -0.94 -2.16 7.87
N VAL A 96 -1.05 -2.56 9.14
CA VAL A 96 -1.24 -1.63 10.25
C VAL A 96 -0.15 -0.55 10.24
N LEU A 97 1.11 -0.92 10.00
CA LEU A 97 2.22 0.04 9.99
C LEU A 97 2.25 0.87 8.70
N ALA A 98 1.92 0.27 7.55
CA ALA A 98 1.91 0.92 6.24
C ALA A 98 0.99 2.15 6.23
N HIS A 99 -0.21 2.03 6.82
CA HIS A 99 -1.23 3.08 6.80
C HIS A 99 -1.01 4.22 7.78
N THR A 100 0.06 4.20 8.57
CA THR A 100 0.27 5.21 9.61
C THR A 100 0.92 6.50 9.10
N GLY A 101 1.75 6.43 8.07
CA GLY A 101 2.58 7.57 7.66
C GLY A 101 3.54 8.08 8.74
N ARG A 102 3.97 7.22 9.69
CA ARG A 102 4.86 7.62 10.79
C ARG A 102 6.30 7.15 10.60
N VAL A 103 7.26 7.98 11.03
CA VAL A 103 8.70 7.70 10.92
C VAL A 103 9.11 6.43 11.70
N ASP A 104 8.54 6.18 12.87
CA ASP A 104 8.86 5.00 13.67
C ASP A 104 8.31 3.70 13.05
N CYS A 105 7.12 3.75 12.46
CA CYS A 105 6.54 2.65 11.68
C CYS A 105 7.36 2.37 10.42
N LEU A 106 7.72 3.42 9.69
CA LEU A 106 8.57 3.31 8.50
C LEU A 106 9.90 2.62 8.82
N ARG A 107 10.56 3.01 9.91
CA ARG A 107 11.82 2.37 10.34
C ARG A 107 11.64 0.89 10.69
N ALA A 108 10.51 0.50 11.28
CA ALA A 108 10.22 -0.89 11.57
C ALA A 108 10.01 -1.71 10.29
N LEU A 109 9.26 -1.16 9.32
CA LEU A 109 9.06 -1.76 8.01
C LEU A 109 10.39 -1.89 7.24
N GLU A 110 11.20 -0.83 7.18
CA GLU A 110 12.51 -0.85 6.53
C GLU A 110 13.47 -1.84 7.20
N LYS A 111 13.41 -1.97 8.54
CA LYS A 111 14.20 -2.98 9.26
C LYS A 111 13.79 -4.40 8.87
N TYR A 112 12.49 -4.67 8.75
CA TYR A 112 11.99 -5.96 8.32
C TYR A 112 12.34 -6.24 6.85
N ALA A 113 12.19 -5.26 5.97
CA ALA A 113 12.49 -5.36 4.54
C ALA A 113 13.96 -5.70 4.21
N LYS A 114 14.90 -5.50 5.15
CA LYS A 114 16.30 -5.94 4.97
C LYS A 114 16.46 -7.46 4.93
N LYS A 115 15.59 -8.20 5.61
CA LYS A 115 15.59 -9.68 5.64
C LYS A 115 14.17 -10.17 5.94
N PRO A 116 13.23 -10.00 5.00
CA PRO A 116 11.85 -10.41 5.19
C PRO A 116 11.74 -11.94 5.17
N ASP A 117 10.61 -12.46 5.65
CA ASP A 117 10.22 -13.82 5.29
C ASP A 117 10.05 -13.85 3.75
N PRO A 118 10.55 -14.87 3.03
CA PRO A 118 10.50 -14.90 1.55
C PRO A 118 9.09 -14.69 0.97
N GLU A 119 8.06 -15.17 1.66
CA GLU A 119 6.65 -15.06 1.31
C GLU A 119 6.07 -13.64 1.53
N LEU A 120 6.84 -12.75 2.15
CA LEU A 120 6.47 -11.38 2.50
C LEU A 120 7.46 -10.35 1.95
N SER A 121 8.31 -10.71 1.00
CA SER A 121 9.28 -9.79 0.40
C SER A 121 8.58 -8.63 -0.29
N VAL A 122 7.62 -8.92 -1.18
CA VAL A 122 6.84 -7.91 -1.90
C VAL A 122 5.97 -7.11 -0.94
N TRP A 123 5.43 -7.76 0.10
CA TRP A 123 4.66 -7.09 1.15
C TRP A 123 5.50 -6.03 1.87
N ALA A 124 6.72 -6.37 2.25
CA ALA A 124 7.62 -5.47 2.96
C ALA A 124 8.00 -4.26 2.10
N GLU A 125 8.37 -4.49 0.84
CA GLU A 125 8.73 -3.42 -0.10
C GLU A 125 7.54 -2.49 -0.39
N THR A 126 6.37 -3.06 -0.67
CA THR A 126 5.15 -2.30 -0.97
C THR A 126 4.72 -1.44 0.23
N ALA A 127 4.72 -2.03 1.43
CA ALA A 127 4.37 -1.30 2.66
C ALA A 127 5.34 -0.18 3.01
N VAL A 128 6.64 -0.32 2.71
CA VAL A 128 7.61 0.78 2.86
C VAL A 128 7.26 1.92 1.92
N GLY A 129 6.91 1.63 0.67
CA GLY A 129 6.46 2.63 -0.31
C GLY A 129 5.20 3.37 0.17
N GLU A 130 4.19 2.62 0.58
CA GLU A 130 2.92 3.18 1.08
C GLU A 130 3.13 4.05 2.33
N CYS A 131 3.93 3.58 3.30
CA CYS A 131 4.23 4.35 4.50
C CYS A 131 4.98 5.65 4.18
N LYS A 132 5.92 5.62 3.21
CA LYS A 132 6.63 6.82 2.73
C LYS A 132 5.68 7.80 2.06
N LEU A 133 4.75 7.32 1.24
CA LEU A 133 3.74 8.14 0.60
C LEU A 133 2.86 8.84 1.64
N PHE A 134 2.37 8.10 2.64
CA PHE A 134 1.50 8.68 3.66
C PHE A 134 2.27 9.69 4.51
N LEU A 135 3.50 9.38 4.91
CA LEU A 135 4.36 10.32 5.62
C LEU A 135 4.58 11.61 4.79
N LYS A 136 4.86 11.48 3.50
CA LYS A 136 5.06 12.62 2.59
C LYS A 136 3.79 13.45 2.43
N SER A 137 2.63 12.81 2.35
CA SER A 137 1.32 13.47 2.30
C SER A 137 1.07 14.31 3.55
N GLU A 138 1.34 13.77 4.74
CA GLU A 138 1.22 14.50 6.02
C GLU A 138 2.22 15.65 6.12
N LEU A 139 3.48 15.44 5.73
CA LEU A 139 4.53 16.47 5.79
C LEU A 139 4.27 17.66 4.86
N LEU A 140 3.60 17.43 3.73
CA LEU A 140 3.27 18.45 2.74
C LEU A 140 1.87 19.05 2.94
N ASP A 141 1.13 18.58 3.96
CA ASP A 141 -0.26 18.94 4.22
C ASP A 141 -1.14 18.90 2.95
N LYS A 142 -0.94 17.84 2.15
CA LYS A 142 -1.68 17.64 0.90
C LYS A 142 -1.90 16.16 0.61
N PRO A 143 -3.08 15.77 0.10
CA PRO A 143 -3.31 14.42 -0.40
C PRO A 143 -2.31 14.08 -1.50
N MET A 144 -1.80 12.84 -1.47
CA MET A 144 -0.87 12.36 -2.48
C MET A 144 -1.27 10.96 -2.96
N VAL A 145 -1.23 10.78 -4.28
CA VAL A 145 -1.42 9.49 -4.91
C VAL A 145 -0.23 9.17 -5.81
N GLU A 146 0.40 8.02 -5.57
CA GLU A 146 1.51 7.54 -6.39
C GLU A 146 1.12 6.28 -7.16
N ILE A 147 1.54 6.21 -8.43
CA ILE A 147 1.34 5.05 -9.30
C ILE A 147 2.62 4.22 -9.27
N GLY A 148 2.53 2.99 -8.77
CA GLY A 148 3.61 2.01 -8.75
C GLY A 148 3.42 0.91 -9.78
N LYS A 149 4.51 0.24 -10.15
CA LYS A 149 4.48 -1.02 -10.90
C LYS A 149 5.23 -2.09 -10.11
N ILE A 150 4.61 -3.26 -9.96
CA ILE A 150 5.23 -4.47 -9.45
C ILE A 150 5.34 -5.45 -10.62
N SER A 151 6.57 -5.72 -11.02
CA SER A 151 6.93 -6.69 -12.06
C SER A 151 8.11 -7.51 -11.57
N ASN A 152 8.22 -8.75 -12.03
CA ASN A 152 9.45 -9.49 -11.86
C ASN A 152 10.59 -8.76 -12.61
N LYS A 153 11.76 -8.62 -11.97
CA LYS A 153 12.96 -8.10 -12.61
C LYS A 153 13.60 -9.13 -13.54
#